data_AF-A0A662SSH9-F1
#
_entry.id   AF-A0A662SSH9-F1
#
_cell.length_a   1.000
_cell.length_b   1.000
_cell.length_c   1.000
_cell.angle_alpha   90.00
_cell.angle_beta   90.00
_cell.angle_gamma   90.00
#
_symmetry.space_group_name_H-M   'P 1'
#
loop_
_entity.id
_entity.type
_entity.pdbx_description
1 polymer ?
#
loop_
_entity_poly.entity_id
_entity_poly.type
_entity_poly.pdbx_seq_one_letter_code
_entity_poly.pdbx_strand_id
1 'polypeptide(L)'
;MKIELRSAEDRKRAFREIWRLVLNDLGKGRIPTYHILHIEEDGSADNHYMTPISLEPVNEKGDKMIWVQDFEFFLKLLLLLEKIVEVEYDPKRPAVIFTYVDL
;
A
#
# COMPACT_ATOMS: atom_id res chain seq x y z
N MET A 1 -5.51 -9.89 -4.84
CA MET A 1 -4.44 -10.87 -4.50
C MET A 1 -4.09 -10.65 -3.05
N LYS A 2 -4.01 -11.71 -2.24
CA LYS A 2 -3.95 -11.60 -0.79
C LYS A 2 -2.82 -12.47 -0.24
N ILE A 3 -2.02 -11.95 0.69
CA ILE A 3 -0.81 -12.60 1.22
C ILE A 3 -0.74 -12.40 2.73
N GLU A 4 -0.68 -13.50 3.48
CA GLU A 4 -0.38 -13.48 4.92
C GLU A 4 1.13 -13.34 5.15
N LEU A 5 1.52 -12.59 6.19
CA LEU A 5 2.89 -12.17 6.47
C LEU A 5 3.47 -12.87 7.71
N ARG A 6 3.53 -14.20 7.66
CA ARG A 6 3.99 -15.04 8.78
C ARG A 6 5.51 -15.07 8.94
N SER A 7 6.25 -14.67 7.91
CA SER A 7 7.72 -14.73 7.89
C SER A 7 8.35 -13.59 7.10
N ALA A 8 9.66 -13.42 7.27
CA ALA A 8 10.43 -12.49 6.45
C ALA A 8 10.40 -12.83 4.95
N GLU A 9 10.28 -14.12 4.59
CA GLU A 9 10.19 -14.53 3.19
C GLU A 9 8.81 -14.21 2.60
N ASP A 10 7.74 -14.32 3.40
CA ASP A 10 6.40 -13.86 2.99
C ASP A 10 6.40 -12.36 2.72
N ARG A 11 7.05 -11.56 3.57
CA ARG A 11 7.19 -10.10 3.39
C ARG A 11 7.98 -9.75 2.12
N LYS A 12 9.07 -10.48 1.82
CA LYS A 12 9.81 -10.32 0.55
C LYS A 12 8.97 -10.70 -0.66
N ARG A 13 8.22 -11.80 -0.60
CA ARG A 13 7.30 -12.22 -1.66
C ARG A 13 6.20 -11.19 -1.88
N ALA A 14 5.60 -10.71 -0.79
CA ALA A 14 4.58 -9.67 -0.82
C ALA A 14 5.08 -8.39 -1.48
N PHE A 15 6.28 -7.91 -1.11
CA PHE A 15 6.88 -6.75 -1.76
C PHE A 15 7.00 -6.96 -3.28
N ARG A 16 7.60 -8.06 -3.74
CA ARG A 16 7.78 -8.32 -5.18
C ARG A 16 6.46 -8.33 -5.96
N GLU A 17 5.46 -9.04 -5.45
CA GLU A 17 4.18 -9.19 -6.17
C GLU A 17 3.35 -7.91 -6.14
N ILE A 18 3.21 -7.27 -4.97
CA ILE A 18 2.45 -6.03 -4.84
C ILE A 18 3.12 -4.90 -5.61
N TRP A 19 4.45 -4.77 -5.53
CA TRP A 19 5.19 -3.73 -6.23
C TRP A 19 5.02 -3.82 -7.75
N ARG A 20 5.05 -5.04 -8.31
CA ARG A 20 4.77 -5.27 -9.73
C ARG A 20 3.37 -4.79 -10.13
N LEU A 21 2.36 -5.01 -9.29
CA LEU A 21 0.99 -4.56 -9.54
C LEU A 21 0.86 -3.03 -9.46
N VAL A 22 1.49 -2.42 -8.46
CA VAL A 22 1.56 -0.95 -8.28
C VAL A 22 2.19 -0.28 -9.50
N LEU A 23 3.34 -0.77 -9.97
CA LEU A 23 4.00 -0.24 -11.16
C LEU A 23 3.13 -0.35 -12.42
N ASN A 24 2.42 -1.47 -12.58
CA ASN A 24 1.52 -1.66 -13.71
C ASN A 24 0.36 -0.67 -13.72
N ASP A 25 -0.21 -0.34 -12.56
CA ASP A 25 -1.30 0.64 -12.48
C ASP A 25 -0.78 2.08 -12.62
N LEU A 26 0.37 2.41 -12.01
CA LEU A 26 1.04 3.71 -12.22
C LEU A 26 1.35 3.95 -13.71
N GLY A 27 1.88 2.95 -14.42
CA GLY A 27 2.13 3.03 -15.86
C GLY A 27 0.86 3.24 -16.71
N LYS A 28 -0.32 2.90 -16.17
CA LYS A 28 -1.64 3.14 -16.80
C LYS A 28 -2.29 4.44 -16.32
N GLY A 29 -1.61 5.25 -15.52
CA GLY A 29 -2.17 6.47 -14.92
C GLY A 29 -3.19 6.20 -13.80
N ARG A 30 -3.28 4.96 -13.30
CA ARG A 30 -4.14 4.60 -12.16
C ARG A 30 -3.30 4.73 -10.89
N ILE A 31 -3.58 5.74 -10.09
CA ILE A 31 -2.80 6.03 -8.87
C ILE A 31 -3.25 5.10 -7.75
N PRO A 32 -2.39 4.20 -7.25
CA PRO A 32 -2.78 3.32 -6.16
C PRO A 32 -2.94 4.08 -4.84
N THR A 33 -3.78 3.57 -3.96
CA THR A 33 -3.97 4.07 -2.59
C THR A 33 -3.55 3.02 -1.58
N TYR A 34 -3.12 3.45 -0.41
CA TYR A 34 -2.65 2.59 0.67
C TYR A 34 -3.68 2.68 1.79
N HIS A 35 -4.20 1.53 2.21
CA HIS A 35 -5.28 1.41 3.19
C HIS A 35 -4.73 0.61 4.35
N ILE A 36 -4.86 1.11 5.57
CA ILE A 36 -4.48 0.40 6.78
C ILE A 36 -5.78 0.07 7.50
N LEU A 37 -6.16 -1.20 7.44
CA LEU A 37 -7.29 -1.75 8.18
C LEU A 37 -6.78 -2.12 9.57
N HIS A 38 -7.17 -1.33 10.57
CA HIS A 38 -6.85 -1.56 11.97
C HIS A 38 -7.90 -2.48 12.58
N ILE A 39 -7.45 -3.53 13.26
CA ILE A 39 -8.29 -4.42 14.06
C ILE A 39 -7.83 -4.27 15.51
N GLU A 40 -8.73 -3.77 16.33
CA GLU A 40 -8.53 -3.51 17.76
C GLU A 40 -8.74 -4.78 18.60
N GLU A 41 -8.23 -4.79 19.83
CA GLU A 41 -8.37 -5.93 20.77
C GLU A 41 -9.84 -6.29 21.06
N ASP A 42 -10.74 -5.30 21.05
CA ASP A 42 -12.18 -5.50 21.28
C ASP A 42 -12.93 -6.02 20.04
N GLY A 43 -12.21 -6.27 18.94
CA GLY A 43 -12.73 -6.73 17.67
C GLY A 43 -13.37 -5.62 16.82
N SER A 44 -13.31 -4.36 17.26
CA SER A 44 -13.67 -3.23 16.40
C SER A 44 -12.62 -3.03 15.30
N ALA A 45 -13.03 -2.35 14.23
CA ALA A 45 -12.14 -2.07 13.11
C ALA A 45 -12.36 -0.67 12.56
N ASP A 46 -11.26 0.00 12.23
CA ASP A 46 -11.25 1.24 11.48
C ASP A 46 -10.30 1.14 10.28
N ASN A 47 -10.38 2.11 9.38
CA ASN A 47 -9.55 2.14 8.19
C ASN A 47 -9.01 3.54 7.97
N HIS A 48 -7.69 3.62 7.83
CA HIS A 48 -7.00 4.80 7.37
C HIS A 48 -6.56 4.64 5.91
N TYR A 49 -7.00 5.54 5.04
CA TYR A 49 -6.55 5.56 3.65
C TYR A 49 -5.65 6.76 3.39
N MET A 50 -4.55 6.50 2.69
CA MET A 50 -3.62 7.52 2.22
C MET A 50 -3.26 7.28 0.76
N THR A 51 -2.98 8.35 0.04
CA THR A 51 -2.23 8.27 -1.21
C THR A 51 -0.78 8.56 -0.83
N PRO A 52 0.18 7.64 -1.03
CA PRO A 52 1.54 7.76 -0.49
C PRO A 52 2.40 8.75 -1.32
N ILE A 53 1.80 9.81 -1.82
CA ILE A 53 2.45 10.87 -2.61
C ILE A 53 1.78 12.21 -2.35
N SER A 54 2.57 13.28 -2.49
CA SER A 54 2.04 14.61 -2.64
C SER A 54 1.59 14.84 -4.09
N LEU A 55 0.39 15.39 -4.29
CA LEU A 55 -0.17 15.68 -5.61
C LEU A 55 -0.05 17.16 -5.98
N GLU A 56 1.02 17.80 -5.51
CA GLU A 56 1.31 19.20 -5.83
C GLU A 56 1.59 19.40 -7.33
N PRO A 57 1.12 20.51 -7.91
CA PRO A 57 1.51 20.90 -9.26
C PRO A 57 3.02 21.08 -9.38
N VAL A 58 3.61 20.53 -10.44
CA VAL A 58 5.03 20.77 -10.77
C VAL A 58 5.20 21.89 -11.80
N ASN A 59 4.11 22.46 -12.31
CA ASN A 59 4.12 23.60 -13.20
C ASN A 59 2.81 24.41 -13.11
N GLU A 60 2.82 25.58 -13.75
CA GLU A 60 1.69 26.52 -13.79
C GLU A 60 0.44 25.95 -14.51
N LYS A 61 0.60 24.88 -15.29
CA LYS A 61 -0.52 24.20 -15.97
C LYS A 61 -1.26 23.21 -15.07
N GLY A 62 -0.75 22.95 -13.86
CA GLY A 62 -1.34 21.99 -12.94
C GLY A 62 -0.91 20.54 -13.17
N ASP A 63 0.12 20.31 -14.01
CA ASP A 63 0.62 18.94 -14.21
C ASP A 63 1.18 18.40 -12.90
N LYS A 64 0.94 17.12 -12.66
CA LYS A 64 1.37 16.41 -11.44
C LYS A 64 2.49 15.46 -11.78
N MET A 65 3.55 15.47 -10.98
CA MET A 65 4.61 14.47 -11.08
C MET A 65 4.40 13.42 -10.00
N ILE A 66 4.48 12.15 -10.42
CA ILE A 66 4.38 11.03 -9.50
C ILE A 66 5.76 10.40 -9.36
N TRP A 67 6.26 10.37 -8.13
CA TRP A 67 7.49 9.67 -7.79
C TRP A 67 7.17 8.24 -7.38
N VAL A 68 7.56 7.28 -8.23
CA VAL A 68 7.33 5.85 -7.95
C VAL A 68 8.04 5.42 -6.66
N GLN A 69 9.14 6.09 -6.31
CA GLN A 69 9.95 5.82 -5.13
C GLN A 69 9.17 6.00 -3.83
N ASP A 70 8.20 6.92 -3.79
CA ASP A 70 7.39 7.13 -2.58
C ASP A 70 6.51 5.90 -2.31
N PHE A 71 5.85 5.37 -3.34
CA PHE A 71 5.09 4.12 -3.24
C PHE A 71 5.99 2.96 -2.81
N GLU A 72 7.19 2.85 -3.38
CA GLU A 72 8.14 1.79 -3.03
C GLU A 72 8.56 1.89 -1.56
N PHE A 73 8.88 3.10 -1.11
CA PHE A 73 9.29 3.39 0.27
C PHE A 73 8.20 3.02 1.26
N PHE A 74 6.96 3.50 1.06
CA PHE A 74 5.85 3.19 1.96
C PHE A 74 5.48 1.71 1.93
N LEU A 75 5.55 1.04 0.78
CA LEU A 75 5.33 -0.41 0.71
C LEU A 75 6.34 -1.17 1.56
N LYS A 76 7.62 -0.82 1.44
CA LYS A 76 8.69 -1.42 2.26
C LYS A 76 8.46 -1.13 3.73
N LEU A 77 8.18 0.12 4.08
CA LEU A 77 7.97 0.55 5.47
C LEU A 77 6.83 -0.25 6.13
N LEU A 78 5.66 -0.31 5.50
CA LEU A 78 4.50 -1.01 6.05
C LEU A 78 4.71 -2.52 6.12
N LEU A 79 5.34 -3.12 5.11
CA LEU A 79 5.67 -4.55 5.13
C LEU A 79 6.73 -4.92 6.17
N LEU A 80 7.42 -3.96 6.79
CA LEU A 80 8.35 -4.21 7.91
C LEU A 80 7.67 -4.17 9.27
N LEU A 81 6.47 -3.60 9.39
CA LEU A 81 5.75 -3.53 10.65
C LEU A 81 5.26 -4.93 11.06
N GLU A 82 5.65 -5.38 12.26
CA GLU A 82 5.32 -6.73 12.76
C GLU A 82 3.81 -6.93 12.90
N LYS A 83 3.11 -5.89 13.34
CA LYS A 83 1.65 -5.86 13.51
C LYS A 83 0.87 -5.87 12.20
N ILE A 84 1.53 -5.66 11.06
CA ILE A 84 0.93 -5.91 9.75
C ILE A 84 1.07 -7.40 9.47
N VAL A 85 -0.07 -8.10 9.53
CA VAL A 85 -0.17 -9.56 9.42
C VAL A 85 -0.55 -10.02 8.03
N GLU A 86 -1.03 -9.12 7.18
CA GLU A 86 -1.58 -9.44 5.88
C GLU A 86 -1.55 -8.23 4.95
N VAL A 87 -1.38 -8.48 3.66
CA VAL A 87 -1.50 -7.47 2.61
C VAL A 87 -2.30 -7.99 1.42
N GLU A 88 -3.15 -7.14 0.88
CA GLU A 88 -3.99 -7.39 -0.29
C GLU A 88 -3.81 -6.30 -1.35
N TYR A 89 -3.87 -6.69 -2.62
CA TYR A 89 -4.10 -5.80 -3.75
C TYR A 89 -5.49 -6.00 -4.33
N ASP A 90 -6.32 -4.95 -4.28
CA ASP A 90 -7.57 -4.86 -5.04
C ASP A 90 -7.27 -4.24 -6.42
N PRO A 91 -7.50 -4.96 -7.54
CA PRO A 91 -7.29 -4.39 -8.87
C PRO A 91 -8.47 -3.53 -9.36
N LYS A 92 -9.67 -3.66 -8.77
CA LYS A 92 -10.86 -2.88 -9.18
C LYS A 92 -10.71 -1.42 -8.74
N ARG A 93 -10.30 -1.23 -7.49
CA ARG A 93 -9.85 0.05 -6.93
C ARG A 93 -8.37 -0.13 -6.64
N PRO A 94 -7.44 0.50 -7.37
CA PRO A 94 -6.00 0.24 -7.21
C PRO A 94 -5.61 0.58 -5.77
N ALA A 95 -5.62 -0.43 -4.91
CA ALA A 95 -5.54 -0.26 -3.47
C ALA A 95 -4.69 -1.38 -2.91
N VAL A 96 -3.66 -0.98 -2.16
CA VAL A 96 -2.88 -1.87 -1.32
C VAL A 96 -3.48 -1.78 0.07
N ILE A 97 -4.08 -2.86 0.53
CA ILE A 97 -4.77 -2.96 1.82
C ILE A 97 -3.85 -3.74 2.75
N PHE A 98 -3.48 -3.13 3.86
CA PHE A 98 -2.69 -3.76 4.91
C PHE A 98 -3.58 -4.01 6.11
N THR A 99 -3.59 -5.24 6.61
CA THR A 99 -4.31 -5.57 7.85
C THR A 99 -3.34 -5.45 9.01
N TYR A 100 -3.62 -4.50 9.88
CA TYR A 100 -2.90 -4.21 11.11
C TYR A 100 -3.70 -4.75 12.30
N VAL A 101 -3.06 -5.49 13.19
CA VAL A 101 -3.70 -6.04 14.39
C VAL A 101 -2.96 -5.55 15.62
N ASP A 102 -3.69 -4.89 16.53
CA ASP A 102 -3.22 -4.68 17.90
C ASP A 102 -3.51 -5.95 18.71
N LEU A 103 -2.42 -6.69 19.01
CA LEU A 103 -2.40 -7.88 19.87
C LEU A 103 -2.02 -7.52 21.31
#